data_AF-A0A6I4M2V7-F1
#
_entry.id   AF-A0A6I4M2V7-F1
#
_cell.length_a   1.000
_cell.length_b   1.000
_cell.length_c   1.000
_cell.angle_alpha   90.00
_cell.angle_beta   90.00
_cell.angle_gamma   90.00
#
_symmetry.space_group_name_H-M   'P 1'
#
loop_
_entity.id
_entity.type
_entity.pdbx_description
1 polymer ?
#
loop_
_entity_poly.entity_id
_entity_poly.type
_entity_poly.pdbx_seq_one_letter_code
_entity_poly.pdbx_strand_id
1 'polypeptide(L)'
;MPLSQEDSRDDRTSSVRSMSERIQWRKSSHSGGDATQCVEVAGRRHMIAKRDSKDPLGPVLAFSAGEWAVSLGDVKRGRYDA
;
A
#
# COMPACT_ATOMS: atom_id res chain seq x y z
N MET A 1 33.61 11.54 46.78
CA MET A 1 34.43 10.54 46.07
C MET A 1 33.51 9.40 45.65
N PRO A 2 33.55 8.92 44.39
CA PRO A 2 32.38 8.68 43.53
C PRO A 2 32.24 7.21 43.02
N LEU A 3 31.35 7.01 42.02
CA LEU A 3 31.13 5.86 41.11
C LEU A 3 29.92 4.99 41.48
N SER A 4 28.98 4.58 40.62
CA SER A 4 28.65 4.77 39.19
C SER A 4 27.20 4.26 39.04
N GLN A 5 26.27 4.95 38.41
CA GLN A 5 25.99 4.94 36.97
C GLN A 5 25.87 3.54 36.37
N GLU A 6 24.63 3.04 36.27
CA GLU A 6 24.19 2.23 35.14
C GLU A 6 22.85 2.77 34.63
N ASP A 7 22.99 3.85 33.88
CA ASP A 7 22.17 4.18 32.72
C ASP A 7 22.30 3.01 31.74
N SER A 8 21.28 2.15 31.64
CA SER A 8 21.17 1.22 30.53
C SER A 8 19.88 1.48 29.77
N ARG A 9 20.00 2.53 28.94
CA ARG A 9 19.20 2.76 27.75
C ARG A 9 19.26 1.52 26.86
N ASP A 10 18.20 0.73 26.85
CA ASP A 10 17.90 -0.16 25.72
C ASP A 10 16.39 -0.23 25.46
N ASP A 11 15.77 0.93 25.24
CA ASP A 11 14.47 1.04 24.55
C ASP A 11 14.67 1.04 23.02
N ARG A 12 15.53 0.15 22.50
CA ARG A 12 15.79 0.05 21.04
C ARG A 12 14.71 -0.72 20.27
N THR A 13 13.67 -1.19 20.96
CA THR A 13 12.62 -2.04 20.37
C THR A 13 11.32 -1.28 20.11
N SER A 14 11.13 -0.08 20.64
CA SER A 14 9.92 0.73 20.40
C SER A 14 9.90 1.37 19.00
N SER A 15 11.07 1.61 18.39
CA SER A 15 11.18 2.31 17.10
C SER A 15 10.81 1.46 15.88
N VAL A 16 10.82 0.13 15.99
CA VAL A 16 10.35 -0.76 14.91
C VAL A 16 8.83 -0.78 14.74
N ARG A 17 8.07 -0.18 15.67
CA ARG A 17 6.59 -0.12 15.62
C ARG A 17 6.04 1.13 14.90
N SER A 18 6.89 2.03 14.42
CA SER A 18 6.50 3.22 13.64
C SER A 18 6.97 3.19 12.18
N MET A 19 7.30 2.01 11.65
CA MET A 19 7.74 1.83 10.26
C MET A 19 6.73 1.04 9.40
N SER A 20 5.51 0.88 9.90
CA SER A 20 4.36 0.31 9.19
C SER A 20 3.20 1.31 9.19
N GLU A 21 3.46 2.48 8.63
CA GLU A 21 2.42 3.44 8.34
C GLU A 21 1.36 2.71 7.47
N ARG A 22 0.18 2.48 8.06
CA ARG A 22 -0.81 1.56 7.49
C ARG A 22 -1.27 2.10 6.14
N ILE A 23 -0.94 1.39 5.07
CA ILE A 23 -1.49 1.65 3.74
C ILE A 23 -3.01 1.46 3.84
N GLN A 24 -3.76 2.54 3.65
CA GLN A 24 -5.22 2.51 3.71
C GLN A 24 -5.77 2.05 2.36
N TRP A 25 -6.14 0.78 2.30
CA TRP A 25 -6.75 0.18 1.12
C TRP A 25 -8.23 0.56 1.03
N ARG A 26 -8.63 1.08 -0.14
CA ARG A 26 -10.02 1.32 -0.48
C ARG A 26 -10.44 0.35 -1.58
N LYS A 27 -11.48 -0.43 -1.28
CA LYS A 27 -12.11 -1.34 -2.24
C LYS A 27 -12.96 -0.56 -3.26
N SER A 28 -13.00 -1.02 -4.50
CA SER A 28 -13.91 -0.47 -5.52
C SER A 28 -15.38 -0.69 -5.14
N SER A 29 -16.25 0.26 -5.46
CA SER A 29 -17.70 0.11 -5.34
C SER A 29 -18.27 -0.94 -6.31
N HIS A 30 -17.50 -1.33 -7.32
CA HIS A 30 -17.85 -2.37 -8.28
C HIS A 30 -17.51 -3.79 -7.76
N SER A 31 -16.98 -3.92 -6.54
CA SER A 31 -16.55 -5.19 -5.94
C SER A 31 -17.67 -5.94 -5.18
N GLY A 32 -18.92 -5.83 -5.62
CA GLY A 32 -20.09 -6.44 -4.96
C GLY A 32 -21.12 -7.00 -5.95
N GLY A 33 -21.96 -7.94 -5.48
CA GLY A 33 -22.96 -8.63 -6.30
C GLY A 33 -22.35 -9.70 -7.22
N ASP A 34 -22.86 -9.79 -8.45
CA ASP A 34 -22.37 -10.69 -9.52
C ASP A 34 -20.98 -10.31 -10.08
N ALA A 35 -20.40 -9.19 -9.61
CA ALA A 35 -19.08 -8.75 -10.04
C ALA A 35 -17.98 -9.68 -9.50
N THR A 36 -17.35 -10.43 -10.40
CA THR A 36 -16.27 -11.38 -10.06
C THR A 36 -14.89 -10.74 -10.01
N GLN A 37 -14.75 -9.45 -10.30
CA GLN A 37 -13.45 -8.77 -10.32
C GLN A 37 -13.40 -7.64 -9.30
N CYS A 38 -12.58 -7.83 -8.26
CA CYS A 38 -12.52 -6.94 -7.12
C CYS A 38 -11.13 -6.32 -7.02
N VAL A 39 -11.03 -5.00 -7.16
CA VAL A 39 -9.75 -4.29 -7.01
C VAL A 39 -9.74 -3.39 -5.78
N GLU A 40 -8.58 -3.31 -5.14
CA GLU A 40 -8.29 -2.38 -4.05
C GLU A 40 -7.18 -1.42 -4.46
N VAL A 41 -7.34 -0.15 -4.07
CA VAL A 41 -6.36 0.93 -4.35
C VAL A 41 -5.99 1.61 -3.05
N ALA A 42 -4.72 1.96 -2.91
CA ALA A 42 -4.24 2.78 -1.79
C ALA A 42 -3.32 3.90 -2.27
N GLY A 43 -3.54 5.10 -1.73
CA GLY A 43 -2.70 6.26 -1.99
C GLY A 43 -1.69 6.49 -0.86
N ARG A 44 -0.46 6.82 -1.23
CA ARG A 44 0.59 7.39 -0.38
C ARG A 44 1.17 8.62 -1.06
N ARG A 45 1.89 9.47 -0.31
CA ARG A 45 2.38 10.80 -0.74
C ARG A 45 2.89 10.86 -2.20
N HIS A 46 3.62 9.84 -2.66
CA HIS A 46 4.18 9.80 -4.01
C HIS A 46 3.87 8.50 -4.78
N MET A 47 3.02 7.63 -4.24
CA MET A 47 2.75 6.33 -4.84
C MET A 47 1.29 5.94 -4.75
N ILE A 48 0.80 5.26 -5.78
CA ILE A 48 -0.52 4.66 -5.85
C ILE A 48 -0.33 3.16 -6.03
N ALA A 49 -0.87 2.37 -5.10
CA ALA A 49 -0.79 0.93 -5.13
C ALA A 49 -2.16 0.34 -5.53
N LYS A 50 -2.14 -0.72 -6.34
CA LYS A 50 -3.31 -1.50 -6.77
C LYS A 50 -3.05 -2.98 -6.50
N ARG A 51 -4.04 -3.69 -5.97
CA ARG A 51 -4.02 -5.16 -5.81
C ARG A 51 -5.36 -5.79 -6.12
N ASP A 52 -5.34 -7.10 -6.33
CA ASP A 52 -6.54 -7.92 -6.35
C ASP A 52 -7.08 -8.07 -4.92
N SER A 53 -8.38 -7.85 -4.74
CA SER A 53 -9.02 -8.00 -3.42
C SER A 53 -9.19 -9.47 -3.04
N LYS A 54 -9.17 -10.39 -4.02
CA LYS A 54 -9.32 -11.82 -3.79
C LYS A 54 -8.00 -12.48 -3.37
N ASP A 55 -6.88 -11.88 -3.72
CA ASP A 55 -5.55 -12.26 -3.24
C ASP A 55 -4.83 -11.09 -2.53
N PRO A 56 -5.18 -10.77 -1.28
CA PRO A 56 -4.59 -9.65 -0.55
C PRO A 56 -3.09 -9.80 -0.24
N LEU A 57 -2.57 -11.03 -0.30
CA LEU A 57 -1.16 -11.38 -0.11
C LEU A 57 -0.39 -11.52 -1.43
N GLY A 58 -1.12 -11.44 -2.56
CA GLY A 58 -0.56 -11.49 -3.89
C GLY A 58 0.19 -10.22 -4.29
N PRO A 59 0.62 -10.15 -5.56
CA PRO A 59 1.39 -9.03 -6.08
C PRO A 59 0.66 -7.69 -5.96
N VAL A 60 1.41 -6.66 -5.55
CA VAL A 60 0.95 -5.27 -5.51
C VAL A 60 1.61 -4.48 -6.64
N LEU A 61 0.82 -3.86 -7.49
CA LEU A 61 1.30 -2.95 -8.53
C LEU A 61 1.38 -1.54 -7.94
N ALA A 62 2.57 -0.96 -7.86
CA ALA A 62 2.80 0.39 -7.36
C ALA A 62 3.26 1.32 -8.48
N PHE A 63 2.70 2.52 -8.52
CA PHE A 63 2.93 3.53 -9.56
C PHE A 63 3.21 4.88 -8.92
N SER A 64 4.01 5.73 -9.57
CA SER A 64 3.93 7.17 -9.34
C SER A 64 2.56 7.72 -9.77
N ALA A 65 2.24 8.95 -9.37
CA ALA A 65 0.99 9.60 -9.80
C ALA A 65 0.89 9.75 -11.34
N GLY A 66 2.01 10.02 -12.00
CA GLY A 66 2.07 10.14 -13.46
C GLY A 66 1.83 8.81 -14.17
N GLU A 67 2.51 7.75 -13.73
CA GLU A 67 2.33 6.40 -14.29
C GLU A 67 0.92 5.87 -14.05
N TRP A 68 0.32 6.18 -12.89
CA TRP A 68 -1.07 5.85 -12.62
C TRP A 68 -2.02 6.51 -13.62
N ALA A 69 -1.84 7.80 -13.91
CA ALA A 69 -2.66 8.51 -14.88
C ALA A 69 -2.53 7.92 -16.30
N VAL A 70 -1.31 7.56 -16.71
CA VAL A 70 -1.06 6.88 -17.99
C VAL A 70 -1.73 5.51 -18.01
N SER A 71 -1.57 4.70 -16.96
CA SER A 71 -2.20 3.38 -16.87
C SER A 71 -3.73 3.44 -16.98
N LEU A 72 -4.37 4.39 -16.28
CA LEU A 72 -5.82 4.60 -16.42
C LEU A 72 -6.22 5.03 -17.83
N GLY A 73 -5.40 5.86 -18.47
CA GLY A 73 -5.59 6.25 -19.86
C GLY A 73 -5.50 5.06 -20.82
N ASP A 74 -4.57 4.13 -20.59
CA ASP A 74 -4.38 2.93 -21.41
C ASP A 74 -5.51 1.91 -21.21
N VAL A 75 -5.94 1.70 -19.96
CA VAL A 75 -7.11 0.85 -19.64
C VAL A 75 -8.37 1.40 -20.31
N LYS A 76 -8.63 2.72 -20.23
CA LYS A 76 -9.79 3.33 -20.89
C LYS A 76 -9.77 3.21 -22.41
N ARG A 77 -8.58 3.09 -23.01
CA ARG A 77 -8.40 2.89 -24.45
C ARG A 77 -8.48 1.41 -24.86
N GLY A 78 -8.70 0.51 -23.90
CA GLY A 78 -8.73 -0.93 -24.13
C GLY A 78 -7.38 -1.50 -24.57
N ARG A 79 -6.26 -0.84 -24.21
CA ARG A 79 -4.92 -1.30 -24.59
C ARG A 79 -4.62 -2.73 -24.11
N TYR A 80 -5.30 -3.16 -23.05
CA TYR A 80 -5.08 -4.44 -22.39
C TYR A 80 -6.26 -5.41 -22.56
N ASP A 81 -7.20 -5.14 -23.47
CA ASP A 81 -8.41 -5.95 -23.66
C ASP A 81 -8.24 -7.09 -24.70
N ALA A 82 -7.02 -7.28 -25.20
CA ALA A 82 -6.68 -8.23 -26.25
C ALA A 82 -6.58 -9.69 -25.76
#